data_AF-A0A438MWP3-F1
#
_entry.id   AF-A0A438MWP3-F1
#
_cell.length_a   1.000
_cell.length_b   1.000
_cell.length_c   1.000
_cell.angle_alpha   90.00
_cell.angle_beta   90.00
_cell.angle_gamma   90.00
#
_symmetry.space_group_name_H-M   'P 1'
#
loop_
_entity.id
_entity.type
_entity.pdbx_description
1 polymer ?
#
loop_
_entity_poly.entity_id
_entity_poly.type
_entity_poly.pdbx_seq_one_letter_code
_entity_poly.pdbx_strand_id
1 'polypeptide(L)'
;MLGIEGLADASFDGDLRWAKTARWTSFAPWVVLALAILSMAEIALGAVWIASMKTDLNFGQVIQPLVVPGISFFNAIPSLHLHVFARVNPPRLAVWFSTSLAACFFISAIFYLGACVGNGSSTSQISLNECPAGAQGSQQVWDAMVTLQMLSGVLYSLHAAMGWTVDRALRNQERRIEQGIEMISEEEKERRHSMARERWKHLSAG
;
A
#
# COMPACT_ATOMS: atom_id res chain seq x y z
N MET A 1 -25.90 2.91 30.28
CA MET A 1 -25.78 2.57 28.85
C MET A 1 -24.44 3.11 28.38
N LEU A 2 -23.48 2.23 28.09
CA LEU A 2 -22.12 2.58 27.68
C LEU A 2 -22.14 3.01 26.21
N GLY A 3 -22.15 4.33 25.99
CA GLY A 3 -21.99 4.93 24.67
C GLY A 3 -20.55 4.76 24.20
N ILE A 4 -20.27 3.65 23.51
CA ILE A 4 -19.07 3.53 22.69
C ILE A 4 -19.32 4.40 21.45
N GLU A 5 -19.02 5.70 21.55
CA GLU A 5 -19.05 6.68 20.44
C GLU A 5 -17.97 6.42 19.36
N GLY A 6 -17.60 5.15 19.15
CA GLY A 6 -16.54 4.71 18.24
C GLY A 6 -17.00 3.86 17.06
N LEU A 7 -18.25 3.40 17.04
CA LEU A 7 -18.86 2.75 15.87
C LEU A 7 -19.53 3.83 15.00
N ALA A 8 -18.77 4.85 14.60
CA ALA A 8 -19.21 5.71 13.51
C ALA A 8 -19.18 4.85 12.23
N ASP A 9 -20.32 4.77 11.53
CA ASP A 9 -20.52 4.01 10.28
C ASP A 9 -19.28 4.07 9.37
N ALA A 10 -18.88 2.94 8.78
CA ALA A 10 -17.76 2.88 7.84
C ALA A 10 -17.88 4.02 6.80
N SER A 11 -16.88 4.92 6.75
CA SER A 11 -16.93 6.09 5.85
C SER A 11 -15.61 6.26 5.12
N PHE A 12 -15.72 6.60 3.84
CA PHE A 12 -14.60 6.99 3.00
C PHE A 12 -14.09 8.42 3.27
N ASP A 13 -14.73 9.16 4.19
CA ASP A 13 -14.22 10.44 4.68
C ASP A 13 -12.90 10.27 5.47
N GLY A 14 -12.70 9.08 6.04
CA GLY A 14 -11.47 8.66 6.68
C GLY A 14 -11.03 9.51 7.87
N ASP A 15 -9.71 9.63 8.06
CA ASP A 15 -9.11 10.44 9.12
C ASP A 15 -9.13 11.92 8.74
N LEU A 16 -9.84 12.74 9.53
CA LEU A 16 -9.99 14.18 9.31
C LEU A 16 -8.65 14.93 9.21
N ARG A 17 -7.57 14.42 9.81
CA ARG A 17 -6.24 15.03 9.70
C ARG A 17 -5.75 15.08 8.25
N TRP A 18 -6.10 14.07 7.45
CA TRP A 18 -5.74 14.00 6.05
C TRP A 18 -6.52 15.03 5.23
N ALA A 19 -7.83 15.15 5.44
CA ALA A 19 -8.66 16.13 4.75
C ALA A 19 -8.33 17.59 5.14
N LYS A 20 -7.99 17.83 6.41
CA LYS A 20 -7.59 19.16 6.90
C LYS A 20 -6.25 19.63 6.35
N THR A 21 -5.35 18.71 6.01
CA THR A 21 -4.02 19.06 5.47
C THR A 21 -4.13 19.51 4.02
N ALA A 22 -4.79 18.74 3.17
CA ALA A 22 -5.04 19.08 1.77
C ALA A 22 -6.26 18.34 1.23
N ARG A 23 -6.92 18.90 0.20
CA ARG A 23 -8.08 18.25 -0.42
C ARG A 23 -7.70 16.91 -1.07
N TRP A 24 -6.56 16.81 -1.72
CA TRP A 24 -6.17 15.60 -2.44
C TRP A 24 -5.79 14.44 -1.50
N THR A 25 -5.30 14.71 -0.30
CA THR A 25 -4.99 13.69 0.71
C THR A 25 -6.24 13.05 1.33
N SER A 26 -7.42 13.66 1.16
CA SER A 26 -8.69 13.05 1.57
C SER A 26 -9.06 11.82 0.74
N PHE A 27 -8.49 11.66 -0.47
CA PHE A 27 -8.75 10.50 -1.33
C PHE A 27 -7.92 9.25 -0.96
N ALA A 28 -7.11 9.30 0.10
CA ALA A 28 -6.29 8.15 0.52
C ALA A 28 -7.11 6.84 0.73
N PRO A 29 -8.31 6.85 1.35
CA PRO A 29 -9.13 5.64 1.47
C PRO A 29 -9.53 5.05 0.12
N TRP A 30 -9.78 5.89 -0.89
CA TRP A 30 -10.10 5.44 -2.26
C TRP A 30 -8.89 4.84 -2.96
N VAL A 31 -7.70 5.42 -2.77
CA VAL A 31 -6.45 4.87 -3.31
C VAL A 31 -6.18 3.49 -2.71
N VAL A 32 -6.36 3.34 -1.40
CA VAL A 32 -6.17 2.05 -0.72
C VAL A 32 -7.22 1.01 -1.14
N LEU A 33 -8.48 1.42 -1.37
CA LEU A 33 -9.49 0.55 -1.95
C LEU A 33 -9.11 0.08 -3.35
N ALA A 34 -8.64 0.99 -4.20
CA ALA A 34 -8.18 0.65 -5.55
C ALA A 34 -7.01 -0.35 -5.50
N LEU A 35 -6.06 -0.16 -4.59
CA LEU A 35 -4.95 -1.11 -4.36
C LEU A 35 -5.45 -2.49 -3.89
N ALA A 36 -6.48 -2.54 -3.03
CA ALA A 36 -7.09 -3.81 -2.61
C ALA A 36 -7.74 -4.55 -3.79
N ILE A 37 -8.48 -3.84 -4.65
CA ILE A 37 -9.11 -4.43 -5.84
C ILE A 37 -8.04 -4.87 -6.86
N LEU A 38 -7.03 -4.03 -7.10
CA LEU A 38 -5.94 -4.34 -8.03
C LEU A 38 -5.16 -5.57 -7.59
N SER A 39 -4.82 -5.69 -6.31
CA SER A 39 -4.12 -6.87 -5.80
C SER A 39 -4.95 -8.16 -5.96
N MET A 40 -6.27 -8.12 -5.78
CA MET A 40 -7.14 -9.27 -6.09
C MET A 40 -7.10 -9.63 -7.59
N ALA A 41 -7.18 -8.63 -8.47
CA ALA A 41 -7.13 -8.84 -9.92
C ALA A 41 -5.76 -9.38 -10.37
N GLU A 42 -4.67 -8.86 -9.83
CA GLU A 42 -3.30 -9.32 -10.08
C GLU A 42 -3.12 -10.78 -9.64
N ILE A 43 -3.62 -11.16 -8.46
CA ILE A 43 -3.57 -12.56 -7.98
C ILE A 43 -4.36 -13.48 -8.93
N ALA A 44 -5.55 -13.07 -9.35
CA ALA A 44 -6.38 -13.86 -10.26
C ALA A 44 -5.70 -14.04 -11.63
N LEU A 45 -5.14 -12.96 -12.19
CA LEU A 45 -4.39 -13.01 -13.44
C LEU A 45 -3.09 -13.82 -13.31
N GLY A 46 -2.40 -13.73 -12.18
CA GLY A 46 -1.22 -14.53 -11.88
C GLY A 46 -1.54 -16.03 -11.80
N ALA A 47 -2.69 -16.39 -11.24
CA ALA A 47 -3.16 -17.78 -11.25
C ALA A 47 -3.50 -18.27 -12.66
N VAL A 48 -4.17 -17.44 -13.47
CA VAL A 48 -4.44 -17.76 -14.89
C VAL A 48 -3.14 -17.90 -15.68
N TRP A 49 -2.16 -17.04 -15.41
CA TRP A 49 -0.85 -17.11 -16.04
C TRP A 49 -0.17 -18.44 -15.76
N ILE A 50 -0.06 -18.79 -14.48
CA ILE A 50 0.53 -20.04 -14.02
C ILE A 50 -0.18 -21.26 -14.63
N ALA A 51 -1.52 -21.25 -14.64
CA ALA A 51 -2.31 -22.34 -15.22
C ALA A 51 -2.13 -22.48 -16.75
N SER A 52 -1.72 -21.41 -17.44
CA SER A 52 -1.48 -21.43 -18.88
C SER A 52 -0.11 -21.98 -19.27
N MET A 53 0.83 -22.08 -18.34
CA MET A 53 2.19 -22.54 -18.62
C MET A 53 2.23 -24.04 -18.86
N LYS A 54 3.02 -24.45 -19.87
CA LYS A 54 3.21 -25.86 -20.24
C LYS A 54 4.53 -26.45 -19.74
N THR A 55 5.35 -25.62 -19.10
CA THR A 55 6.65 -25.99 -18.54
C THR A 55 6.57 -26.17 -17.03
N ASP A 56 7.51 -26.91 -16.45
CA ASP A 56 7.63 -27.03 -15.01
C ASP A 56 7.82 -25.65 -14.36
N LEU A 57 7.10 -25.44 -13.24
CA LEU A 57 7.09 -24.19 -12.49
C LEU A 57 8.42 -23.96 -11.78
N ASN A 58 9.07 -22.85 -12.08
CA ASN A 58 10.19 -22.34 -11.29
C ASN A 58 9.73 -21.31 -10.27
N PHE A 59 10.47 -21.19 -9.16
CA PHE A 59 10.11 -20.30 -8.05
C PHE A 59 9.93 -18.83 -8.49
N GLY A 60 10.77 -18.33 -9.41
CA GLY A 60 10.63 -16.97 -9.98
C GLY A 60 9.29 -16.74 -10.68
N GLN A 61 8.78 -17.75 -11.39
CA GLN A 61 7.49 -17.72 -12.08
C GLN A 61 6.28 -17.75 -11.12
N VAL A 62 6.50 -17.92 -9.81
CA VAL A 62 5.44 -17.90 -8.78
C VAL A 62 5.52 -16.67 -7.88
N ILE A 63 6.74 -16.23 -7.53
CA ILE A 63 6.94 -15.05 -6.67
C ILE A 63 6.26 -13.82 -7.26
N GLN A 64 6.54 -13.57 -8.53
CA GLN A 64 6.17 -12.36 -9.21
C GLN A 64 4.65 -12.23 -9.51
N PRO A 65 3.96 -13.28 -10.01
CA PRO A 65 2.51 -13.24 -10.20
C PRO A 65 1.68 -13.29 -8.92
N LEU A 66 2.22 -13.88 -7.86
CA LEU A 66 1.40 -14.33 -6.74
C LEU A 66 1.87 -13.80 -5.38
N VAL A 67 3.18 -13.84 -5.12
CA VAL A 67 3.73 -13.37 -3.83
C VAL A 67 3.72 -11.84 -3.77
N VAL A 68 4.15 -11.13 -4.81
CA VAL A 68 4.16 -9.65 -4.82
C VAL A 68 2.73 -9.08 -4.68
N PRO A 69 1.74 -9.50 -5.50
CA PRO A 69 0.35 -9.11 -5.28
C PRO A 69 -0.23 -9.58 -3.95
N GLY A 70 0.17 -10.75 -3.46
CA GLY A 70 -0.24 -11.25 -2.15
C GLY A 70 0.20 -10.36 -1.00
N ILE A 71 1.45 -9.90 -0.99
CA ILE A 71 1.96 -8.96 0.03
C ILE A 71 1.22 -7.62 -0.05
N SER A 72 0.96 -7.14 -1.28
CA SER A 72 0.13 -5.95 -1.52
C SER A 72 -1.27 -6.09 -0.90
N PHE A 73 -1.93 -7.22 -1.13
CA PHE A 73 -3.24 -7.55 -0.56
C PHE A 73 -3.23 -7.57 0.98
N PHE A 74 -2.26 -8.25 1.58
CA PHE A 74 -2.11 -8.32 3.04
C PHE A 74 -1.79 -6.96 3.68
N ASN A 75 -1.24 -6.00 2.93
CA ASN A 75 -1.08 -4.63 3.39
C ASN A 75 -2.34 -3.78 3.15
N ALA A 76 -3.01 -3.95 2.01
CA ALA A 76 -4.16 -3.16 1.61
C ALA A 76 -5.36 -3.37 2.55
N ILE A 77 -5.62 -4.59 3.01
CA ILE A 77 -6.75 -4.88 3.91
C ILE A 77 -6.62 -4.16 5.27
N PRO A 78 -5.52 -4.33 6.04
CA PRO A 78 -5.35 -3.59 7.28
C PRO A 78 -5.28 -2.08 7.06
N SER A 79 -4.67 -1.62 5.95
CA SER A 79 -4.63 -0.20 5.61
C SER A 79 -6.03 0.37 5.36
N LEU A 80 -6.90 -0.37 4.65
CA LEU A 80 -8.29 0.01 4.42
C LEU A 80 -9.06 0.03 5.75
N HIS A 81 -8.80 -0.93 6.64
CA HIS A 81 -9.36 -0.93 7.98
C HIS A 81 -8.99 0.32 8.77
N LEU A 82 -7.71 0.72 8.74
CA LEU A 82 -7.23 1.92 9.41
C LEU A 82 -7.83 3.21 8.82
N HIS A 83 -8.05 3.25 7.51
CA HIS A 83 -8.63 4.39 6.83
C HIS A 83 -10.14 4.52 7.03
N VAL A 84 -10.90 3.44 6.85
CA VAL A 84 -12.37 3.47 6.73
C VAL A 84 -13.07 3.17 8.04
N PHE A 85 -12.55 2.21 8.81
CA PHE A 85 -13.19 1.73 10.04
C PHE A 85 -12.60 2.39 11.28
N ALA A 86 -11.28 2.24 11.50
CA ALA A 86 -10.65 2.79 12.70
C ALA A 86 -10.44 4.31 12.62
N ARG A 87 -10.34 4.88 11.40
CA ARG A 87 -10.08 6.31 11.12
C ARG A 87 -8.90 6.90 11.89
N VAL A 88 -7.94 6.06 12.25
CA VAL A 88 -6.69 6.42 12.93
C VAL A 88 -5.55 5.90 12.07
N ASN A 89 -5.35 6.51 10.90
CA ASN A 89 -4.22 6.13 10.06
C ASN A 89 -2.98 6.95 10.43
N PRO A 90 -1.95 6.36 11.07
CA PRO A 90 -0.69 7.05 11.29
C PRO A 90 0.04 7.27 9.95
N PRO A 91 0.28 8.54 9.54
CA PRO A 91 0.84 8.84 8.22
C PRO A 91 2.24 8.28 8.02
N ARG A 92 3.01 8.07 9.10
CA ARG A 92 4.31 7.39 9.04
C ARG A 92 4.22 5.95 8.56
N LEU A 93 3.25 5.17 9.05
CA LEU A 93 3.08 3.79 8.59
C LEU A 93 2.67 3.78 7.12
N ALA A 94 1.76 4.67 6.72
CA ALA A 94 1.38 4.83 5.33
C ALA A 94 2.58 5.14 4.43
N VAL A 95 3.49 6.03 4.83
CA VAL A 95 4.73 6.32 4.09
C VAL A 95 5.63 5.09 3.99
N TRP A 96 5.96 4.46 5.11
CA TRP A 96 6.91 3.34 5.12
C TRP A 96 6.41 2.16 4.29
N PHE A 97 5.20 1.67 4.56
CA PHE A 97 4.66 0.51 3.84
C PHE A 97 4.43 0.80 2.36
N SER A 98 3.90 1.99 2.03
CA SER A 98 3.61 2.31 0.63
C SER A 98 4.88 2.58 -0.17
N THR A 99 5.92 3.17 0.44
CA THR A 99 7.22 3.35 -0.24
C THR A 99 7.91 2.02 -0.50
N SER A 100 7.93 1.12 0.49
CA SER A 100 8.50 -0.23 0.32
C SER A 100 7.77 -1.02 -0.76
N LEU A 101 6.43 -1.00 -0.75
CA LEU A 101 5.63 -1.69 -1.77
C LEU A 101 5.78 -1.07 -3.16
N ALA A 102 5.81 0.26 -3.27
CA ALA A 102 6.08 0.93 -4.53
C ALA A 102 7.43 0.48 -5.11
N ALA A 103 8.48 0.44 -4.27
CA ALA A 103 9.80 -0.05 -4.69
C ALA A 103 9.73 -1.52 -5.15
N CYS A 104 9.05 -2.40 -4.41
CA CYS A 104 8.86 -3.79 -4.82
C CYS A 104 8.15 -3.91 -6.18
N PHE A 105 7.08 -3.15 -6.42
CA PHE A 105 6.34 -3.17 -7.68
C PHE A 105 7.19 -2.64 -8.85
N PHE A 106 7.91 -1.53 -8.68
CA PHE A 106 8.77 -1.00 -9.74
C PHE A 106 9.94 -1.93 -10.04
N ILE A 107 10.60 -2.48 -9.02
CA ILE A 107 11.69 -3.43 -9.20
C ILE A 107 11.17 -4.68 -9.92
N SER A 108 10.02 -5.21 -9.50
CA SER A 108 9.35 -6.34 -10.16
C SER A 108 9.07 -6.04 -11.64
N ALA A 109 8.43 -4.92 -11.94
CA ALA A 109 8.12 -4.53 -13.32
C ALA A 109 9.37 -4.36 -14.19
N ILE A 110 10.46 -3.79 -13.63
CA ILE A 110 11.74 -3.67 -14.35
C ILE A 110 12.34 -5.06 -14.65
N PHE A 111 12.29 -5.99 -13.70
CA PHE A 111 12.73 -7.37 -13.95
C PHE A 111 11.87 -8.05 -15.03
N TYR A 112 10.55 -7.87 -15.00
CA TYR A 112 9.63 -8.38 -16.03
C TYR A 112 9.96 -7.87 -17.43
N LEU A 113 10.21 -6.56 -17.55
CA LEU A 113 10.59 -5.95 -18.82
C LEU A 113 11.97 -6.44 -19.27
N GLY A 114 12.93 -6.47 -18.34
CA GLY A 114 14.31 -6.92 -18.59
C GLY A 114 14.42 -8.39 -19.00
N ALA A 115 13.56 -9.27 -18.46
CA ALA A 115 13.56 -10.70 -18.77
C ALA A 115 13.28 -10.99 -20.26
N CYS A 116 12.66 -10.07 -20.99
CA CYS A 116 12.39 -10.20 -22.42
C CYS A 116 13.28 -9.33 -23.34
N VAL A 117 14.18 -8.51 -22.78
CA VAL A 117 15.13 -7.70 -23.57
C VAL A 117 16.32 -8.58 -24.00
N GLY A 118 16.42 -8.86 -25.30
CA GLY A 118 17.56 -9.59 -25.88
C GLY A 118 17.26 -11.01 -26.37
N ASN A 119 16.04 -11.53 -26.20
CA ASN A 119 15.65 -12.88 -26.64
C ASN A 119 15.38 -13.02 -28.16
N GLY A 120 15.91 -12.10 -28.98
CA GLY A 120 15.88 -12.20 -30.45
C GLY A 120 16.89 -13.21 -31.03
N SER A 121 17.80 -13.75 -30.21
CA SER A 121 18.80 -14.72 -30.64
C SER A 121 18.76 -15.97 -29.75
N SER A 122 18.41 -17.09 -30.37
CA SER A 122 18.25 -18.43 -29.81
C SER A 122 19.55 -19.10 -29.31
N THR A 123 20.44 -18.37 -28.62
CA THR A 123 21.79 -18.89 -28.31
C THR A 123 22.43 -18.45 -27.00
N SER A 124 21.75 -17.71 -26.11
CA SER A 124 22.33 -17.38 -24.79
C SER A 124 21.79 -18.29 -23.68
N GLN A 125 22.68 -19.12 -23.11
CA GLN A 125 22.44 -20.11 -22.04
C GLN A 125 22.06 -19.54 -20.66
N ILE A 126 21.67 -18.26 -20.57
CA ILE A 126 21.10 -17.65 -19.36
C ILE A 126 19.84 -16.88 -19.76
N SER A 127 18.93 -17.54 -20.47
CA SER A 127 17.58 -17.01 -20.61
C SER A 127 16.92 -17.11 -19.24
N LEU A 128 16.62 -15.97 -18.61
CA LEU A 128 15.62 -15.93 -17.55
C LEU A 128 14.35 -16.56 -18.15
N ASN A 129 14.02 -17.80 -17.75
CA ASN A 129 12.87 -18.58 -18.24
C ASN A 129 11.51 -17.97 -17.85
N GLU A 130 11.49 -16.70 -17.50
CA GLU A 130 10.35 -15.92 -17.05
C GLU A 130 9.65 -15.25 -18.25
N CYS A 131 10.35 -15.02 -19.36
CA CYS A 131 9.75 -14.44 -20.57
C CYS A 131 8.69 -15.40 -21.19
N PRO A 132 7.55 -14.90 -21.71
CA PRO A 132 6.48 -15.73 -22.29
C PRO A 132 6.94 -16.72 -23.35
N ALA A 133 7.93 -16.33 -24.16
CA ALA A 133 8.53 -17.17 -25.19
C ALA A 133 9.30 -18.38 -24.61
N GLY A 134 9.91 -18.24 -23.43
CA GLY A 134 10.60 -19.32 -22.71
C GLY A 134 9.68 -20.15 -21.81
N ALA A 135 8.67 -19.52 -21.20
CA ALA A 135 7.68 -20.16 -20.34
C ALA A 135 6.49 -20.79 -21.09
N GLN A 136 6.39 -20.57 -22.41
CA GLN A 136 5.26 -20.96 -23.27
C GLN A 136 3.88 -20.48 -22.78
N GLY A 137 3.83 -19.34 -22.07
CA GLY A 137 2.57 -18.76 -21.62
C GLY A 137 2.02 -17.70 -22.60
N SER A 138 0.73 -17.40 -22.48
CA SER A 138 0.04 -16.26 -23.15
C SER A 138 0.66 -14.84 -22.94
N GLN A 139 1.38 -14.34 -23.94
CA GLN A 139 1.97 -12.99 -23.89
C GLN A 139 0.99 -11.86 -23.48
N GLN A 140 -0.29 -11.97 -23.86
CA GLN A 140 -1.31 -10.97 -23.48
C GLN A 140 -1.53 -10.89 -21.96
N VAL A 141 -1.53 -12.03 -21.26
CA VAL A 141 -1.70 -12.08 -19.80
C VAL A 141 -0.46 -11.51 -19.12
N TRP A 142 0.72 -11.80 -19.65
CA TRP A 142 1.98 -11.24 -19.18
C TRP A 142 2.01 -9.71 -19.27
N ASP A 143 1.69 -9.15 -20.43
CA ASP A 143 1.69 -7.69 -20.66
C ASP A 143 0.66 -6.99 -19.74
N ALA A 144 -0.50 -7.61 -19.54
CA ALA A 144 -1.51 -7.11 -18.59
C ALA A 144 -0.99 -7.09 -17.16
N MET A 145 -0.31 -8.15 -16.72
CA MET A 145 0.28 -8.22 -15.37
C MET A 145 1.37 -7.17 -15.15
N VAL A 146 2.26 -6.95 -16.13
CA VAL A 146 3.29 -5.89 -16.04
C VAL A 146 2.64 -4.53 -15.90
N THR A 147 1.62 -4.26 -16.71
CA THR A 147 0.88 -2.99 -16.67
C THR A 147 0.21 -2.77 -15.31
N LEU A 148 -0.42 -3.81 -14.75
CA LEU A 148 -1.04 -3.73 -13.43
C LEU A 148 0.00 -3.52 -12.32
N GLN A 149 1.14 -4.20 -12.37
CA GLN A 149 2.23 -3.98 -11.42
C GLN A 149 2.75 -2.53 -11.45
N MET A 150 2.90 -1.94 -12.64
CA MET A 150 3.29 -0.53 -12.75
C MET A 150 2.21 0.40 -12.19
N LEU A 151 0.94 0.14 -12.47
CA LEU A 151 -0.18 0.91 -11.94
C LEU A 151 -0.24 0.83 -10.40
N SER A 152 -0.07 -0.37 -9.83
CA SER A 152 0.04 -0.59 -8.40
C SER A 152 1.23 0.17 -7.79
N GLY A 153 2.40 0.16 -8.45
CA GLY A 153 3.57 0.95 -8.04
C GLY A 153 3.30 2.46 -8.02
N VAL A 154 2.58 2.98 -9.02
CA VAL A 154 2.17 4.40 -9.08
C VAL A 154 1.19 4.74 -7.96
N LEU A 155 0.19 3.89 -7.70
CA LEU A 155 -0.80 4.12 -6.64
C LEU A 155 -0.18 4.05 -5.24
N TYR A 156 0.74 3.12 -5.00
CA TYR A 156 1.52 3.09 -3.76
C TYR A 156 2.40 4.33 -3.60
N SER A 157 3.04 4.80 -4.68
CA SER A 157 3.80 6.05 -4.65
C SER A 157 2.93 7.27 -4.34
N LEU A 158 1.74 7.32 -4.94
CA LEU A 158 0.75 8.36 -4.66
C LEU A 158 0.33 8.33 -3.19
N HIS A 159 0.03 7.15 -2.65
CA HIS A 159 -0.35 7.00 -1.25
C HIS A 159 0.80 7.37 -0.29
N ALA A 160 2.03 7.02 -0.63
CA ALA A 160 3.23 7.46 0.10
C ALA A 160 3.37 8.99 0.09
N ALA A 161 3.16 9.64 -1.06
CA ALA A 161 3.21 11.09 -1.17
C ALA A 161 2.11 11.78 -0.34
N MET A 162 0.90 11.20 -0.30
CA MET A 162 -0.17 11.68 0.57
C MET A 162 0.23 11.59 2.05
N GLY A 163 0.71 10.42 2.48
CA GLY A 163 1.17 10.20 3.85
C GLY A 163 2.32 11.13 4.24
N TRP A 164 3.27 11.37 3.33
CA TRP A 164 4.40 12.27 3.55
C TRP A 164 3.93 13.71 3.76
N THR A 165 2.96 14.15 2.97
CA THR A 165 2.40 15.50 3.08
C THR A 165 1.74 15.70 4.45
N VAL A 166 0.98 14.72 4.91
CA VAL A 166 0.33 14.75 6.24
C VAL A 166 1.35 14.66 7.37
N ASP A 167 2.34 13.76 7.30
CA ASP A 167 3.41 13.66 8.32
C ASP A 167 4.20 14.97 8.43
N ARG A 168 4.55 15.59 7.29
CA ARG A 168 5.26 16.87 7.28
C ARG A 168 4.42 18.00 7.89
N ALA A 169 3.12 18.06 7.57
CA ALA A 169 2.22 19.07 8.12
C ALA A 169 2.08 18.92 9.65
N LEU A 170 1.88 17.70 10.15
CA LEU A 170 1.79 17.41 11.58
C LEU A 170 3.09 17.74 12.32
N ARG A 171 4.25 17.35 11.79
CA ARG A 171 5.55 17.71 12.39
C ARG A 171 5.80 19.21 12.40
N ASN A 172 5.40 19.93 11.36
CA ASN A 172 5.52 21.38 11.33
C ASN A 172 4.62 22.02 12.38
N GLN A 173 3.42 21.49 12.59
CA GLN A 173 2.53 21.94 13.65
C GLN A 173 3.14 21.67 15.03
N GLU A 174 3.63 20.45 15.29
CA GLU A 174 4.34 20.07 16.53
C GLU A 174 5.51 21.02 16.81
N ARG A 175 6.33 21.36 15.80
CA ARG A 175 7.42 22.32 15.95
C ARG A 175 6.93 23.73 16.30
N ARG A 176 5.84 24.21 15.69
CA ARG A 176 5.27 25.53 16.03
C ARG A 176 4.71 25.58 17.44
N ILE A 177 4.17 24.46 17.93
CA ILE A 177 3.70 24.30 19.30
C ILE A 177 4.88 24.32 20.27
N GLU A 178 5.96 23.58 19.97
CA GLU A 178 7.19 23.56 20.77
C GLU A 178 7.86 24.94 20.83
N GLN A 179 7.81 25.70 19.74
CA GLN A 179 8.31 27.07 19.66
C GLN A 179 7.39 28.10 20.34
N GLY A 180 6.23 27.68 20.87
CA GLY A 180 5.25 28.56 21.52
C GLY A 180 4.52 29.51 20.57
N ILE A 181 4.62 29.32 19.25
CA ILE A 181 3.99 30.14 18.21
C ILE A 181 2.50 29.79 18.07
N GLU A 182 2.15 28.52 18.29
CA GLU A 182 0.79 28.00 18.20
C GLU A 182 0.39 27.47 19.60
N MET A 183 -0.40 28.25 20.35
CA MET A 183 -0.89 27.83 21.66
C MET A 183 -2.04 26.84 21.50
N ILE A 184 -1.77 25.55 21.74
CA ILE A 184 -2.82 24.58 22.03
C ILE A 184 -3.39 24.95 23.41
N SER A 185 -4.71 25.10 23.53
CA SER A 185 -5.36 25.32 24.83
C SER A 185 -4.93 24.21 25.81
N GLU A 186 -4.64 24.56 27.06
CA GLU A 186 -4.20 23.57 28.07
C GLU A 186 -5.18 22.39 28.18
N GLU A 187 -6.47 22.63 27.98
CA GLU A 187 -7.53 21.61 27.88
C GLU A 187 -7.26 20.52 26.84
N GLU A 188 -6.81 20.88 25.63
CA GLU A 188 -6.59 19.92 24.55
C GLU A 188 -5.31 19.09 24.80
N LYS A 189 -4.31 19.71 25.45
CA LYS A 189 -3.11 19.01 25.95
C LYS A 189 -3.49 18.01 27.04
N GLU A 190 -4.27 18.43 28.03
CA GLU A 190 -4.74 17.56 29.11
C GLU A 190 -5.62 16.42 28.60
N ARG A 191 -6.48 16.69 27.61
CA ARG A 191 -7.33 15.67 26.97
C ARG A 191 -6.52 14.61 26.22
N ARG A 192 -5.43 15.00 25.56
CA ARG A 192 -4.51 14.04 24.93
C ARG A 192 -3.72 13.23 25.96
N HIS A 193 -3.29 13.86 27.05
CA HIS A 193 -2.61 13.17 28.15
C HIS A 193 -3.54 12.26 28.96
N SER A 194 -4.83 12.59 29.10
CA SER A 194 -5.81 11.71 29.74
C SER A 194 -6.13 10.50 28.86
N MET A 195 -6.38 10.70 27.57
CA MET A 195 -6.60 9.59 26.62
C MET A 195 -5.38 8.67 26.49
N ALA A 196 -4.16 9.21 26.52
CA ALA A 196 -2.93 8.40 26.53
C ALA A 196 -2.79 7.58 27.83
N ARG A 197 -3.17 8.15 28.98
CA ARG A 197 -3.19 7.46 30.27
C ARG A 197 -4.25 6.37 30.34
N GLU A 198 -5.43 6.60 29.79
CA GLU A 198 -6.48 5.58 29.69
C GLU A 198 -6.07 4.42 28.78
N ARG A 199 -5.49 4.71 27.60
CA ARG A 199 -4.93 3.67 26.73
C ARG A 199 -3.86 2.84 27.42
N TRP A 200 -2.98 3.47 28.20
CA TRP A 200 -1.97 2.78 28.99
C TRP A 200 -2.58 1.89 30.08
N LYS A 201 -3.59 2.37 30.81
CA LYS A 201 -4.31 1.57 31.82
C LYS A 201 -4.95 0.32 31.22
N HIS A 202 -5.52 0.42 30.01
CA HIS A 202 -6.12 -0.72 29.34
C HIS A 202 -5.09 -1.73 28.82
N LEU A 203 -3.88 -1.28 28.48
CA LEU A 203 -2.78 -2.16 28.06
C LEU A 203 -2.01 -2.78 29.23
N SER A 204 -1.98 -2.13 30.40
CA SER A 204 -1.28 -2.64 31.59
C SER A 204 -2.16 -3.51 32.51
N ALA A 205 -3.47 -3.62 32.22
CA ALA A 205 -4.43 -4.37 33.01
C ALA A 205 -4.82 -5.73 32.37
N GLY A 206 -4.16 -6.10 31.27
CA GLY A 206 -4.19 -7.44 30.68
C GLY A 206 -2.79 -8.04 30.69
#